data_AF-A0A3M3WE34-F1
#
_entry.id   AF-A0A3M3WE34-F1
#
_cell.length_a   1.000
_cell.length_b   1.000
_cell.length_c   1.000
_cell.angle_alpha   90.00
_cell.angle_beta   90.00
_cell.angle_gamma   90.00
#
_symmetry.space_group_name_H-M   'P 1'
#
loop_
_entity.id
_entity.type
_entity.pdbx_description
1 polymer ?
#
loop_
_entity_poly.entity_id
_entity_poly.type
_entity_poly.pdbx_seq_one_letter_code
_entity_poly.pdbx_strand_id
1 'polypeptide(L)' 'GGAADSSLSASVGTPTLDGFGIVGGNIHTPEEYAEVGSVAPRIYLLSRMIMKLSGQQ' A
#
# COMPACT_ATOMS: atom_id res chain seq x y z
N GLY A 1 10.61 -1.87 -12.06
CA GLY A 1 9.34 -1.39 -12.63
C GLY A 1 8.46 -2.60 -12.92
N GLY A 2 7.17 -2.54 -12.61
CA GLY A 2 6.19 -3.62 -12.77
C GLY A 2 4.78 -3.06 -12.86
N ALA A 3 3.82 -3.88 -13.30
CA ALA A 3 2.41 -3.50 -13.38
C ALA A 3 1.67 -3.84 -12.07
N ALA A 4 0.65 -3.05 -11.74
CA ALA A 4 -0.26 -3.28 -10.62
C ALA A 4 -1.63 -2.67 -10.96
N ASP A 5 -2.69 -3.08 -10.25
CA ASP A 5 -4.06 -2.54 -10.45
C ASP A 5 -4.15 -1.03 -10.20
N SER A 6 -3.18 -0.47 -9.46
CA SER A 6 -3.00 0.97 -9.32
C SER A 6 -2.85 1.69 -10.67
N SER A 7 -2.28 1.03 -11.69
CA SER A 7 -2.20 1.59 -13.04
C SER A 7 -3.56 1.74 -13.72
N LEU A 8 -4.53 0.86 -13.45
CA LEU A 8 -5.88 0.94 -14.02
C LEU A 8 -6.63 2.14 -13.45
N SER A 9 -6.62 2.31 -12.12
CA SER A 9 -7.26 3.47 -11.48
C SER A 9 -6.59 4.80 -11.85
N ALA A 10 -5.25 4.82 -11.97
CA ALA A 10 -4.52 5.98 -12.46
C ALA A 10 -4.89 6.31 -13.92
N SER A 11 -5.12 5.31 -14.77
CA SER A 11 -5.42 5.51 -16.20
C SER A 11 -6.72 6.28 -16.46
N VAL A 12 -7.66 6.28 -15.52
CA VAL A 12 -8.92 7.03 -15.61
C VAL A 12 -8.85 8.39 -14.92
N GLY A 13 -7.64 8.87 -14.58
CA GLY A 13 -7.42 10.19 -13.98
C GLY A 13 -7.71 10.27 -12.48
N THR A 14 -7.93 9.13 -11.80
CA THR A 14 -8.08 9.13 -10.33
C THR A 14 -6.71 9.27 -9.69
N PRO A 15 -6.51 10.18 -8.71
CA PRO A 15 -5.29 10.21 -7.91
C PRO A 15 -5.10 8.86 -7.19
N THR A 16 -4.09 8.09 -7.62
CA THR A 16 -3.82 6.76 -7.10
C THR A 16 -2.48 6.71 -6.40
N LEU A 17 -2.46 6.07 -5.24
CA LEU A 17 -1.25 5.78 -4.47
C LEU A 17 -1.24 4.29 -4.11
N ASP A 18 -0.08 3.66 -4.26
CA ASP A 18 0.13 2.21 -4.05
C ASP A 18 1.28 1.99 -3.05
N GLY A 19 1.48 0.75 -2.59
CA GLY A 19 2.60 0.37 -1.72
C GLY A 19 2.35 0.52 -0.21
N PHE A 20 1.08 0.50 0.21
CA PHE A 20 0.68 0.57 1.63
C PHE A 20 0.68 -0.79 2.36
N GLY A 21 1.06 -1.86 1.67
CA GLY A 21 1.21 -3.19 2.25
C GLY A 21 2.28 -3.27 3.35
N ILE A 22 2.32 -4.43 3.99
CA ILE A 22 3.35 -4.77 4.98
C ILE A 22 4.74 -4.83 4.33
N VAL A 23 5.79 -4.62 5.13
CA VAL A 23 7.17 -4.75 4.65
C VAL A 23 7.47 -6.23 4.47
N GLY A 24 8.16 -6.57 3.39
CA GLY A 24 8.49 -7.93 3.03
C GLY A 24 9.35 -7.97 1.77
N GLY A 25 9.69 -9.16 1.32
CA GLY A 25 10.55 -9.36 0.18
C GLY A 25 10.46 -10.77 -0.39
N ASN A 26 11.26 -11.02 -1.42
CA ASN A 26 11.26 -12.28 -2.18
C ASN A 26 9.86 -12.65 -2.71
N ILE A 27 9.08 -11.63 -3.06
CA ILE A 27 7.72 -11.80 -3.58
C ILE A 27 7.74 -12.72 -4.80
N HIS A 28 6.78 -13.63 -4.86
CA HIS A 28 6.65 -14.63 -5.92
C HIS A 28 7.75 -15.71 -5.90
N THR A 29 8.29 -16.04 -4.72
CA THR A 29 9.24 -17.15 -4.53
C THR A 29 8.86 -17.97 -3.28
N PRO A 30 9.36 -19.21 -3.13
CA PRO A 30 9.19 -19.97 -1.88
C PRO A 30 9.79 -19.29 -0.64
N GLU A 31 10.76 -18.40 -0.84
CA GLU A 31 11.44 -17.63 0.20
C GLU A 31 10.75 -16.30 0.53
N GLU A 32 9.52 -16.09 0.02
CA GLU A 32 8.69 -14.93 0.33
C GLU A 32 8.49 -14.75 1.83
N TYR A 33 8.64 -13.52 2.30
CA TYR A 33 8.49 -13.21 3.72
C TYR A 33 7.86 -11.85 3.94
N ALA A 34 7.31 -11.69 5.13
CA ALA A 34 6.86 -10.42 5.67
C ALA A 34 7.53 -10.14 7.02
N GLU A 35 7.86 -8.88 7.26
CA GLU A 35 8.33 -8.40 8.55
C GLU A 35 7.13 -8.20 9.48
N VAL A 36 6.96 -9.10 10.45
CA VAL A 36 5.83 -9.06 11.41
C VAL A 36 5.76 -7.72 12.17
N GLY A 37 6.92 -7.15 12.51
CA GLY A 37 7.01 -5.85 13.18
C GLY A 37 6.46 -4.68 12.36
N SER A 38 6.31 -4.83 11.04
CA SER A 38 5.78 -3.78 10.16
C SER A 38 4.26 -3.69 10.15
N VAL A 39 3.55 -4.72 10.63
CA VAL A 39 2.08 -4.82 10.54
C VAL A 39 1.40 -3.64 11.24
N ALA A 40 1.69 -3.44 12.52
CA ALA A 40 1.05 -2.38 13.31
C ALA A 40 1.39 -0.96 12.79
N PRO A 41 2.67 -0.62 12.51
CA PRO A 41 3.01 0.68 11.91
C PRO A 41 2.32 0.94 10.56
N ARG A 42 2.17 -0.09 9.70
CA ARG A 42 1.53 0.06 8.38
C ARG A 42 0.01 0.27 8.49
N ILE A 43 -0.66 -0.43 9.40
CA ILE A 43 -2.08 -0.20 9.72
C ILE A 43 -2.28 1.20 10.28
N TYR A 44 -1.40 1.65 11.18
CA TYR A 44 -1.45 3.02 11.70
C TYR A 44 -1.30 4.06 10.57
N LEU A 45 -0.30 3.89 9.69
CA LEU A 45 -0.09 4.81 8.57
C LEU A 45 -1.31 4.88 7.65
N LEU A 46 -1.86 3.73 7.24
CA LEU A 46 -3.04 3.65 6.37
C LEU A 46 -4.26 4.30 7.03
N SER A 47 -4.55 3.96 8.27
CA SER A 47 -5.70 4.53 8.99
C SER A 47 -5.57 6.05 9.17
N ARG A 48 -4.40 6.56 9.52
CA ARG A 48 -4.15 8.01 9.64
C ARG A 48 -4.25 8.73 8.31
N MET A 49 -3.81 8.13 7.21
CA MET A 49 -3.99 8.68 5.87
C MET A 49 -5.47 8.79 5.52
N ILE A 50 -6.24 7.72 5.70
CA ILE A 50 -7.70 7.73 5.43
C ILE A 50 -8.37 8.81 6.27
N MET A 51 -8.15 8.84 7.59
CA MET A 51 -8.75 9.85 8.49
C MET A 51 -8.41 11.28 8.06
N LYS A 52 -7.16 11.52 7.65
CA LYS A 52 -6.71 12.84 7.21
C LYS A 52 -7.40 13.26 5.92
N LEU A 53 -7.46 12.38 4.92
CA LEU A 53 -8.04 12.67 3.61
C LEU A 53 -9.56 12.71 3.63
N SER A 54 -10.21 11.88 4.48
CA SER A 54 -11.67 11.89 4.64
C SER A 54 -12.17 13.07 5.48
N GLY A 55 -11.32 13.64 6.33
CA GLY A 55 -11.63 14.80 7.17
C GLY A 55 -11.34 16.15 6.51
N GLN A 56 -10.69 16.17 5.35
CA GLN A 56 -10.49 17.37 4.56
C GLN A 56 -11.79 17.71 3.79
N GLN A 57 -12.57 18.63 4.36
CA GLN A 57 -13.42 19.56 3.60
C GLN A 57 -12.63 20.86 3.40
#